data_AF-A0A6V8NXC5-F1
#
_entry.id   AF-A0A6V8NXC5-F1
#
_cell.length_a   1.000
_cell.length_b   1.000
_cell.length_c   1.000
_cell.angle_alpha   90.00
_cell.angle_beta   90.00
_cell.angle_gamma   90.00
#
_symmetry.space_group_name_H-M   'P 1'
#
loop_
_entity.id
_entity.type
_entity.pdbx_description
1 polymer ?
#
loop_
_entity_poly.entity_id
_entity_poly.type
_entity_poly.pdbx_seq_one_letter_code
_entity_poly.pdbx_strand_id
1 'polypeptide(L)' 'MNREEQFRRNNDLFKVFMQHILTTPQFSEKRPQDADEIFLPENDPELREANLALAKQSEAEGKRVIFVKVTLVP' A
#
# COMPACT_ATOMS: atom_id res chain seq x y z
N MET A 1 2.23 -12.20 -11.11
CA MET A 1 3.41 -11.49 -10.56
C MET A 1 4.22 -12.32 -9.55
N ASN A 2 5.56 -12.21 -9.58
CA ASN A 2 6.45 -12.82 -8.58
C ASN A 2 6.74 -11.83 -7.41
N ARG A 3 7.38 -12.31 -6.33
CA ARG A 3 7.60 -11.50 -5.11
C ARG A 3 8.51 -10.29 -5.32
N GLU A 4 9.54 -10.43 -6.16
CA GLU A 4 10.50 -9.35 -6.44
C GLU A 4 9.87 -8.22 -7.25
N GLU A 5 9.09 -8.58 -8.26
CA GLU A 5 8.33 -7.65 -9.09
C GLU A 5 7.26 -6.91 -8.27
N GLN A 6 6.56 -7.63 -7.39
CA GLN A 6 5.60 -7.04 -6.46
C GLN A 6 6.27 -6.02 -5.54
N PHE A 7 7.41 -6.38 -4.96
CA PHE A 7 8.18 -5.50 -4.09
C PHE A 7 8.62 -4.23 -4.82
N ARG A 8 9.15 -4.36 -6.04
CA ARG A 8 9.60 -3.22 -6.85
C ARG A 8 8.44 -2.26 -7.15
N ARG A 9 7.30 -2.76 -7.61
CA ARG A 9 6.12 -1.93 -7.93
C ARG A 9 5.53 -1.25 -6.69
N ASN A 10 5.48 -1.96 -5.56
CA ASN A 10 5.06 -1.37 -4.28
C ASN A 10 6.02 -0.28 -3.78
N ASN A 11 7.32 -0.42 -4.04
CA ASN A 11 8.30 0.61 -3.70
C ASN A 11 8.10 1.88 -4.55
N ASP A 12 7.81 1.73 -5.85
CA ASP A 12 7.50 2.87 -6.71
C ASP A 12 6.21 3.58 -6.27
N LEU A 13 5.17 2.82 -5.87
CA LEU A 13 3.97 3.37 -5.24
C LEU A 13 4.26 4.12 -3.95
N PHE A 14 5.11 3.54 -3.08
CA PHE A 14 5.49 4.15 -1.82
C PHE A 14 6.17 5.51 -2.02
N LYS A 15 7.02 5.65 -3.05
CA LYS A 15 7.66 6.95 -3.38
C LYS A 15 6.62 8.01 -3.75
N VAL A 16 5.67 7.68 -4.62
CA VAL A 16 4.59 8.60 -5.02
C VAL A 16 3.72 8.97 -3.83
N PHE A 17 3.38 7.98 -3.00
CA PHE A 17 2.62 8.18 -1.78
C PHE A 17 3.34 9.10 -0.79
N MET A 18 4.63 8.90 -0.56
CA MET A 18 5.43 9.75 0.32
C MET A 18 5.52 11.19 -0.18
N GLN A 19 5.66 11.42 -1.49
CA GLN A 19 5.59 12.76 -2.06
C GLN A 19 4.24 13.45 -1.76
N HIS A 20 3.14 12.70 -1.80
CA HIS A 20 1.80 13.24 -1.53
C HIS A 20 1.53 13.48 -0.04
N ILE A 21 2.06 12.64 0.84
CA ILE A 21 1.96 12.83 2.30
C ILE A 21 2.76 14.05 2.75
N LEU A 22 3.95 14.28 2.20
CA LEU A 22 4.79 15.43 2.58
C LEU A 22 4.11 16.77 2.27
N THR A 23 3.20 16.81 1.30
CA THR A 23 2.43 18.00 0.93
C THR A 23 1.07 18.10 1.64
N THR A 24 0.68 17.07 2.42
CA THR A 24 -0.63 16.99 3.09
C THR A 24 -0.47 16.78 4.61
N PRO A 25 -0.42 17.85 5.42
CA PRO A 25 -0.11 17.80 6.86
C PRO A 25 -1.04 16.92 7.71
N GLN A 26 -2.23 16.57 7.21
CA GLN A 26 -3.31 15.93 7.97
C GLN A 26 -3.15 14.40 8.07
N PHE A 27 -2.18 13.80 7.36
CA PHE A 27 -2.02 12.33 7.27
C PHE A 27 -1.11 11.73 8.35
N SER A 28 -0.27 12.53 9.02
CA SER A 28 0.70 12.02 10.01
C SER A 28 0.09 11.72 11.38
N GLU A 29 -1.01 12.38 11.76
CA GLU A 29 -1.51 12.35 13.14
C GLU A 29 -2.46 11.18 13.47
N LYS A 30 -2.94 10.43 12.46
CA LYS A 30 -3.96 9.39 12.64
C LYS A 30 -3.52 7.98 12.25
N ARG A 31 -2.24 7.75 11.93
CA ARG A 31 -1.77 6.41 11.53
C ARG A 31 -1.48 5.53 12.75
N PRO A 32 -2.14 4.36 12.89
CA PRO A 32 -1.67 3.30 13.77
C PRO A 32 -0.22 2.94 13.42
N GLN A 33 0.68 3.00 14.40
CA GLN A 33 2.09 2.64 14.20
C GLN A 33 2.29 1.11 14.11
N ASP A 34 1.27 0.33 14.43
CA ASP A 34 1.29 -1.13 14.55
C ASP A 34 0.46 -1.84 13.46
N ALA A 35 0.30 -1.20 12.31
CA ALA A 35 -0.44 -1.75 11.19
C ALA A 35 0.40 -1.88 9.93
N ASP A 36 0.17 -2.96 9.18
CA ASP A 36 0.73 -3.18 7.86
C ASP A 36 0.01 -2.27 6.85
N GLU A 37 0.78 -1.48 6.11
CA GLU A 37 0.26 -0.62 5.04
C GLU A 37 0.21 -1.39 3.72
N ILE A 38 -0.99 -1.53 3.17
CA ILE A 38 -1.23 -2.23 1.90
C ILE A 38 -1.77 -1.25 0.87
N PHE A 39 -1.00 -1.06 -0.21
CA PHE A 39 -1.38 -0.22 -1.34
C PHE A 39 -2.36 -0.96 -2.27
N LEU A 40 -3.47 -0.34 -2.60
CA LEU A 40 -4.47 -0.82 -3.53
C LEU A 40 -4.54 0.14 -4.74
N PRO A 41 -3.77 -0.14 -5.80
CA PRO A 41 -3.79 0.68 -7.00
C PRO A 41 -5.13 0.54 -7.74
N GLU A 42 -5.71 1.66 -8.15
CA GLU A 42 -7.03 1.70 -8.81
C GLU A 42 -6.93 1.30 -10.29
N ASN A 43 -5.82 1.62 -10.95
CA ASN A 43 -5.56 1.40 -12.37
C ASN A 43 -4.61 0.22 -12.67
N ASP A 44 -4.29 -0.60 -11.67
CA ASP A 44 -3.39 -1.75 -11.80
C ASP A 44 -4.00 -3.00 -11.12
N PRO A 45 -4.93 -3.70 -11.80
CA PRO A 45 -5.70 -4.78 -11.19
C PRO A 45 -4.84 -5.97 -10.76
N GLU A 46 -3.76 -6.27 -11.49
CA GLU A 46 -2.85 -7.37 -11.14
C GLU A 46 -2.11 -7.08 -9.83
N LEU A 47 -1.56 -5.88 -9.67
CA LEU A 47 -0.88 -5.47 -8.44
C LEU A 47 -1.86 -5.38 -7.26
N ARG A 48 -3.07 -4.88 -7.51
CA ARG A 48 -4.16 -4.82 -6.51
C ARG A 48 -4.50 -6.21 -5.98
N GLU A 49 -4.67 -7.20 -6.85
CA GLU A 49 -4.98 -8.58 -6.42
C GLU A 49 -3.86 -9.20 -5.61
N ALA A 50 -2.60 -9.02 -6.03
CA ALA A 50 -1.45 -9.51 -5.29
C ALA A 50 -1.32 -8.86 -3.89
N ASN A 51 -1.59 -7.57 -3.79
CA ASN A 51 -1.55 -6.84 -2.51
C ASN A 51 -2.74 -7.21 -1.60
N LEU A 52 -3.91 -7.50 -2.16
CA LEU A 52 -5.05 -8.02 -1.39
C LEU A 52 -4.76 -9.42 -0.82
N ALA A 53 -4.06 -10.28 -1.56
CA ALA A 53 -3.63 -11.58 -1.04
C ALA A 53 -2.67 -11.42 0.16
N LEU A 54 -1.75 -10.45 0.07
CA LEU A 54 -0.85 -10.11 1.18
C LEU A 54 -1.61 -9.58 2.40
N ALA A 55 -2.59 -8.70 2.20
CA ALA A 55 -3.43 -8.18 3.28
C ALA A 55 -4.15 -9.30 4.02
N LYS A 56 -4.77 -10.23 3.29
CA LYS A 56 -5.47 -11.38 3.89
C LYS A 56 -4.54 -12.26 4.72
N GLN A 57 -3.29 -12.42 4.28
CA GLN A 57 -2.28 -13.14 5.05
C GLN A 57 -1.94 -12.38 6.34
N SER A 58 -1.69 -11.07 6.28
CA SER A 58 -1.44 -10.24 7.47
C SER A 58 -2.61 -10.26 8.45
N GLU A 59 -3.85 -10.19 7.96
CA GLU A 59 -5.06 -10.30 8.80
C GLU A 59 -5.15 -11.68 9.47
N ALA A 60 -4.84 -12.76 8.74
CA ALA A 60 -4.81 -14.13 9.30
C ALA A 60 -3.72 -14.31 10.37
N GLU A 61 -2.63 -13.54 10.29
CA GLU A 61 -1.57 -13.47 11.30
C GLU A 61 -1.95 -12.57 12.50
N GLY A 62 -3.15 -11.99 12.51
CA GLY A 62 -3.65 -11.13 13.59
C GLY A 62 -3.11 -9.69 13.55
N LYS A 63 -2.45 -9.30 12.46
CA LYS A 63 -1.93 -7.93 12.30
C LYS A 63 -3.05 -6.99 11.85
N ARG A 64 -2.99 -5.74 12.30
CA ARG A 64 -3.84 -4.69 11.75
C ARG A 64 -3.36 -4.34 10.35
N VAL A 65 -4.29 -4.13 9.44
CA VAL A 65 -3.99 -3.75 8.05
C VAL A 65 -4.66 -2.42 7.74
N ILE A 66 -3.92 -1.52 7.10
CA ILE A 66 -4.42 -0.25 6.57
C ILE A 66 -4.40 -0.36 5.04
N PHE A 67 -5.56 -0.14 4.44
CA PHE A 67 -5.67 -0.08 2.98
C PHE A 67 -5.49 1.36 2.50
N VAL A 68 -4.53 1.54 1.60
CA VAL A 68 -4.25 2.83 0.97
C VAL A 68 -4.65 2.74 -0.49
N LYS A 69 -5.74 3.43 -0.86
CA LYS A 69 -6.13 3.57 -2.27
C LYS A 69 -5.22 4.57 -2.95
N VAL A 70 -4.68 4.18 -4.09
CA VAL A 70 -3.76 5.01 -4.86
C VAL A 70 -4.10 4.90 -6.35
N THR A 71 -3.95 5.98 -7.09
CA THR A 71 -3.97 5.95 -8.56
C THR A 71 -2.55 6.20 -9.04
N LEU A 72 -2.01 5.28 -9.84
CA LEU A 72 -0.73 5.49 -10.53
C LEU A 72 -0.96 6.54 -11.62
N VAL A 73 -0.41 7.73 -11.44
CA VAL A 73 -0.37 8.73 -12.52
C VAL A 73 0.95 8.49 -13.29
N PRO A 74 0.90 8.27 -14.62
CA PRO A 74 2.11 8.09 -15.43
C PRO A 74 2.99 9.34 -15.48
#